data_AF-A0A851C591-F1
#
_entry.id   AF-A0A851C591-F1
#
_cell.length_a   1.000
_cell.length_b   1.000
_cell.length_c   1.000
_cell.angle_alpha   90.00
_cell.angle_beta   90.00
_cell.angle_gamma   90.00
#
_symmetry.space_group_name_H-M   'P 1'
#
loop_
_entity.id
_entity.type
_entity.pdbx_description
1 polymer ?
#
loop_
_entity_poly.entity_id
_entity_poly.type
_entity_poly.pdbx_seq_one_letter_code
_entity_poly.pdbx_strand_id
1 'polypeptide(L)' 'MRQSLRIILQCLNKMPPGEIKVDDAKISPPKRAEMKTSMESLIHHFKLYTEGYQVPPGATYTAIEAPK' A
#
# COMPACT_ATOMS: atom_id res chain seq x y z
N MET A 1 -23.46 -3.13 11.98
CA MET A 1 -22.88 -3.65 13.25
C MET A 1 -22.75 -5.19 13.25
N ARG A 2 -23.84 -5.98 13.29
CA ARG A 2 -23.75 -7.47 13.33
C ARG A 2 -22.99 -8.07 12.14
N GLN A 3 -23.25 -7.59 10.91
CA GLN A 3 -22.56 -8.09 9.72
C GLN A 3 -21.08 -7.68 9.67
N SER A 4 -20.74 -6.48 10.17
CA SER A 4 -19.34 -6.03 10.27
C SER A 4 -18.51 -6.97 11.14
N LEU A 5 -19.05 -7.42 12.29
CA LEU A 5 -18.41 -8.42 13.14
C LEU A 5 -18.24 -9.78 12.42
N ARG A 6 -19.23 -10.19 11.64
CA ARG A 6 -19.14 -11.41 10.83
C ARG A 6 -18.02 -11.33 9.79
N ILE A 7 -17.88 -10.19 9.10
CA ILE A 7 -16.82 -9.95 8.12
C ILE A 7 -15.44 -9.99 8.79
N ILE A 8 -15.29 -9.35 9.95
CA ILE A 8 -14.04 -9.40 10.73
C ILE A 8 -13.64 -10.84 11.05
N LEU A 9 -14.57 -11.66 11.56
CA LEU A 9 -14.31 -13.07 11.87
C LEU A 9 -13.95 -13.89 10.62
N GLN A 10 -14.57 -13.61 9.48
CA GLN A 10 -14.24 -14.28 8.22
C GLN A 10 -12.85 -13.90 7.72
N CYS A 11 -12.47 -12.61 7.81
CA CYS A 11 -11.14 -12.14 7.42
C CYS A 11 -10.04 -12.77 8.28
N LEU A 12 -10.25 -12.89 9.60
CA LEU A 12 -9.29 -13.55 10.50
C LEU A 12 -9.07 -15.02 10.12
N ASN A 13 -10.14 -15.75 9.80
CA ASN A 13 -10.06 -17.17 9.45
C ASN A 13 -9.50 -17.41 8.03
N LYS A 14 -9.56 -16.41 7.15
CA LYS A 14 -9.13 -16.51 5.75
C LYS A 14 -7.91 -15.65 5.43
N MET A 15 -7.11 -15.29 6.44
CA MET A 15 -5.98 -14.39 6.25
C MET A 15 -4.86 -15.10 5.45
N PRO A 16 -4.56 -14.65 4.22
CA PRO A 16 -3.48 -15.25 3.44
C PRO A 16 -2.11 -14.77 3.96
N PRO A 17 -1.08 -15.62 3.90
CA PRO A 17 0.31 -15.17 4.07
C PRO A 17 0.78 -14.43 2.81
N GLY A 18 1.82 -13.60 2.95
CA GLY A 18 2.46 -12.95 1.81
C GLY A 18 2.84 -11.50 2.08
N GLU A 19 3.13 -10.78 1.00
CA GLU A 19 3.50 -9.38 1.05
C GLU A 19 2.28 -8.47 1.19
N ILE A 20 2.45 -7.39 1.96
CA ILE A 20 1.38 -6.43 2.24
C ILE A 20 1.41 -5.19 1.32
N LYS A 21 2.50 -5.01 0.58
CA LYS A 21 2.73 -3.89 -0.34
C LYS A 21 3.03 -4.44 -1.72
N VAL A 22 2.83 -3.63 -2.74
CA VAL A 22 3.28 -3.95 -4.10
C VAL A 22 4.81 -3.97 -4.17
N ASP A 23 5.37 -4.92 -4.90
CA ASP A 23 6.81 -5.11 -5.12
C ASP A 23 7.44 -4.03 -6.04
N ASP A 24 6.71 -2.95 -6.33
CA ASP A 24 7.23 -1.80 -7.08
C ASP A 24 7.67 -0.70 -6.11
N ALA A 25 8.99 -0.59 -5.93
CA ALA A 25 9.63 0.43 -5.09
C ALA A 25 9.49 1.87 -5.64
N LYS A 26 8.95 2.06 -6.85
CA LYS A 26 8.62 3.38 -7.40
C LYS A 26 7.23 3.87 -6.97
N ILE A 27 6.37 2.97 -6.51
CA ILE A 27 5.01 3.27 -6.07
C ILE A 27 4.90 3.11 -4.55
N SER A 28 5.47 2.04 -4.00
CA SER A 28 5.48 1.79 -2.57
C SER A 28 6.86 2.04 -1.97
N PRO A 29 6.96 2.61 -0.76
CA PRO A 29 8.25 2.85 -0.14
C PRO A 29 8.88 1.52 0.30
N PRO A 30 10.20 1.33 0.03
CA PRO A 30 10.91 0.10 0.38
C PRO A 30 10.96 -0.11 1.89
N LYS A 31 11.26 -1.33 2.34
CA LYS A 31 11.38 -1.63 3.77
C LYS A 31 12.57 -0.86 4.35
N ARG A 32 12.45 -0.42 5.60
CA ARG A 32 13.54 0.33 6.27
C ARG A 32 14.84 -0.45 6.40
N ALA A 33 14.78 -1.79 6.44
CA ALA A 33 15.96 -2.64 6.45
C ALA A 33 16.74 -2.52 5.12
N GLU A 34 16.03 -2.64 3.99
CA GLU A 34 16.60 -2.57 2.64
C GLU A 34 17.06 -1.16 2.27
N MET A 35 16.35 -0.12 2.72
CA MET A 35 16.73 1.27 2.52
C MET A 35 18.09 1.62 3.14
N LYS A 36 18.48 0.96 4.23
CA LYS A 36 19.76 1.21 4.91
C LYS A 36 20.94 0.44 4.31
N THR A 37 20.68 -0.53 3.44
CA THR A 37 21.71 -1.42 2.89
C THR A 37 21.87 -1.28 1.38
N SER A 38 20.79 -0.96 0.65
CA SER A 38 20.80 -0.83 -0.81
C SER A 38 20.66 0.62 -1.25
N MET A 39 21.52 1.02 -2.19
CA MET A 39 21.53 2.38 -2.72
C MET A 39 20.26 2.67 -3.53
N GLU A 40 19.76 1.70 -4.31
CA GLU A 40 18.53 1.87 -5.08
C GLU A 40 17.32 2.15 -4.18
N SER A 41 17.18 1.40 -3.07
CA SER A 41 16.09 1.61 -2.11
C SER A 41 16.16 2.99 -1.44
N LEU A 42 17.37 3.51 -1.20
CA LEU A 42 17.54 4.85 -0.65
C LEU A 42 17.13 5.93 -1.64
N ILE A 43 17.50 5.78 -2.93
CA ILE A 43 17.07 6.69 -4.01
C ILE A 43 15.55 6.68 -4.13
N HIS A 44 14.93 5.51 -4.18
CA HIS A 44 13.48 5.35 -4.28
C HIS A 44 12.76 5.97 -3.07
N HIS A 45 13.23 5.69 -1.85
CA HIS A 45 12.69 6.32 -0.65
C HIS A 45 12.82 7.85 -0.70
N PHE A 46 13.99 8.38 -1.05
CA PHE A 46 14.19 9.83 -1.12
C PHE A 46 13.26 10.49 -2.14
N LYS A 47 13.20 9.97 -3.37
CA LYS A 47 12.32 10.49 -4.43
C LYS A 47 10.84 10.40 -4.05
N LEU A 48 10.38 9.27 -3.53
CA LEU A 48 8.99 9.08 -3.12
C LEU A 48 8.53 10.07 -2.04
N TYR A 49 9.38 10.37 -1.06
CA TYR A 49 9.00 11.25 0.05
C TYR A 49 9.22 12.75 -0.22
N THR A 50 9.95 13.11 -1.28
CA THR A 50 10.22 14.51 -1.64
C THR A 50 9.43 14.96 -2.85
N GLU A 51 9.49 14.19 -3.95
CA GLU A 51 8.80 14.48 -5.22
C GLU A 51 7.44 13.77 -5.30
N GLY A 52 7.36 12.55 -4.74
CA GLY A 52 6.23 11.64 -4.97
C GLY A 52 6.43 10.76 -6.20
N TYR A 53 5.41 9.95 -6.52
CA TYR A 53 5.37 9.16 -7.74
C TYR A 53 4.50 9.84 -8.80
N GLN A 54 4.90 9.77 -10.07
CA GLN A 54 4.14 10.38 -11.15
C GLN A 54 2.91 9.53 -11.47
N VAL A 55 1.72 10.12 -11.32
CA VAL A 55 0.45 9.50 -11.74
C VAL A 55 0.23 9.78 -13.23
N PRO A 56 -0.15 8.78 -14.05
CA PRO A 56 -0.50 9.01 -15.45
C PRO A 56 -1.64 10.04 -15.59
N PRO A 57 -1.60 10.92 -16.60
CA PRO A 57 -2.64 11.93 -16.79
C PRO A 57 -3.99 11.27 -17.10
N GLY A 58 -5.04 11.67 -16.38
CA GLY A 58 -6.38 11.15 -16.55
C GLY A 58 -7.33 11.63 -15.45
N ALA A 59 -8.62 11.32 -15.59
CA ALA A 59 -9.63 11.59 -14.58
C ALA A 59 -10.42 10.31 -14.31
N THR A 60 -10.63 9.99 -13.04
CA THR A 60 -11.38 8.81 -12.60
C THR A 60 -12.29 9.18 -11.43
N TYR A 61 -13.43 8.51 -11.31
CA TYR A 61 -14.31 8.61 -10.15
C TYR A 61 -14.45 7.25 -9.51
N THR A 62 -14.12 7.15 -8.23
CA THR A 62 -14.21 5.92 -7.44
C THR A 62 -14.99 6.20 -6.16
N ALA A 63 -16.09 5.46 -5.95
CA ALA A 63 -16.87 5.53 -4.73
C ALA A 63 -16.64 4.27 -3.87
N ILE A 64 -16.69 4.45 -2.55
CA ILE A 64 -16.69 3.38 -1.57
C ILE A 64 -17.95 3.48 -0.70
N GLU A 65 -18.36 2.36 -0.11
CA GLU A 65 -19.47 2.33 0.84
C GLU A 65 -19.00 2.84 2.21
N ALA A 66 -18.98 4.16 2.36
CA ALA A 66 -18.71 4.78 3.65
C ALA A 66 -19.88 4.48 4.62
N PRO A 67 -19.64 4.36 5.94
CA PRO A 67 -20.72 4.05 6.90
C PRO A 67 -21.79 5.13 7.10
N LYS A 68 -21.69 6.26 6.38
CA LYS A 68 -22.61 7.41 6.48
C LYS A 68 -23.76 7.25 5.50
#